data_AF-A0AAV0XI08-F1
#
_entry.id   AF-A0AAV0XI08-F1
#
_cell.length_a   1.000
_cell.length_b   1.000
_cell.length_c   1.000
_cell.angle_alpha   90.00
_cell.angle_beta   90.00
_cell.angle_gamma   90.00
#
_symmetry.space_group_name_H-M   'P 1'
#
loop_
_entity.id
_entity.type
_entity.pdbx_description
1 polymer ?
#
loop_
_entity_poly.entity_id
_entity_poly.type
_entity_poly.pdbx_seq_one_letter_code
_entity_poly.pdbx_strand_id
1 'polypeptide(L)' 'MSYWKNFDVNVNELKDYFKTHKSVKEFQAHSSKVHSVGWSCDGKRLASCSFDKSVATFTLDKDRLVRN' A
#
# COMPACT_ATOMS: atom_id res chain seq x y z
N MET A 1 -23.62 -17.36 25.92
CA MET A 1 -22.63 -17.98 25.01
C MET A 1 -22.00 -16.85 24.19
N SER A 2 -20.93 -16.22 24.67
CA SER A 2 -20.33 -15.03 24.04
C SER A 2 -18.88 -15.34 23.67
N TYR A 3 -18.67 -15.64 22.38
CA TYR A 3 -17.37 -15.93 21.76
C TYR A 3 -16.65 -14.63 21.37
N TRP A 4 -16.21 -13.85 22.35
CA TRP A 4 -15.21 -12.81 22.10
C TRP A 4 -13.95 -13.23 22.82
N LYS A 5 -13.00 -13.78 22.06
CA LYS A 5 -11.63 -13.99 22.56
C LYS A 5 -11.02 -12.63 22.83
N ASN A 6 -10.48 -12.45 24.04
CA ASN A 6 -9.67 -11.32 24.43
C ASN A 6 -8.47 -11.20 23.47
N PHE A 7 -8.59 -10.30 22.48
CA PHE A 7 -7.45 -9.83 21.72
C PHE A 7 -6.92 -8.60 22.47
N ASP A 8 -6.08 -8.84 23.48
CA ASP A 8 -5.23 -7.78 24.01
C ASP A 8 -4.14 -7.50 22.97
N VAL A 9 -4.46 -6.61 22.03
CA VAL A 9 -3.53 -6.15 21.01
C VAL A 9 -2.43 -5.37 21.72
N ASN A 10 -1.21 -5.92 21.76
CA ASN A 10 -0.07 -5.24 22.34
C ASN A 10 0.40 -4.12 21.40
N VAL A 11 0.19 -2.87 21.83
CA VAL A 11 0.53 -1.67 21.04
C VAL A 11 2.04 -1.60 20.72
N ASN A 12 2.91 -2.15 21.57
CA ASN A 12 4.35 -2.15 21.33
C ASN A 12 4.72 -3.09 20.18
N GLU A 13 4.09 -4.25 20.09
CA GLU A 13 4.32 -5.21 19.01
C GLU A 13 3.86 -4.66 17.66
N LEU A 14 2.72 -3.94 17.62
CA LEU A 14 2.28 -3.24 16.42
C LEU A 14 3.28 -2.17 15.98
N LYS A 15 3.84 -1.40 16.92
CA LYS A 15 4.85 -0.38 16.60
C LYS A 15 6.09 -1.02 15.95
N ASP A 16 6.57 -2.13 16.50
CA ASP A 16 7.72 -2.85 15.95
C ASP A 16 7.42 -3.46 14.58
N TYR A 17 6.20 -3.96 14.38
CA TYR A 17 5.73 -4.45 13.08
C TYR A 17 5.74 -3.36 12.01
N PHE A 18 5.14 -2.19 12.27
CA PHE A 18 5.14 -1.08 11.31
C PHE A 18 6.54 -0.48 11.08
N LYS A 19 7.42 -0.56 12.09
CA LYS A 19 8.81 -0.12 11.95
C LYS A 19 9.60 -1.00 10.98
N THR A 20 9.36 -2.30 11.01
CA THR A 20 10.00 -3.28 10.12
C THR A 20 9.36 -3.33 8.73
N HIS A 21 8.05 -3.07 8.61
CA HIS A 21 7.28 -3.15 7.37
C HIS A 21 6.93 -1.77 6.76
N LYS A 22 7.83 -0.79 6.90
CA LYS A 22 7.58 0.59 6.47
C LYS A 22 7.54 0.79 4.94
N SER A 23 8.16 -0.10 4.17
CA SER A 23 8.25 0.01 2.71
C SER A 23 8.39 -1.37 2.08
N VAL A 24 7.45 -1.74 1.21
CA VAL A 24 7.47 -3.04 0.52
C VAL A 24 8.07 -2.91 -0.88
N LYS A 25 7.78 -1.80 -1.57
CA LYS A 25 8.24 -1.55 -2.94
C LYS A 25 8.28 -0.05 -3.20
N GLU A 26 9.28 0.40 -3.94
CA GLU A 26 9.44 1.77 -4.37
C GLU A 26 9.45 1.81 -5.90
N PHE A 27 8.76 2.80 -6.48
CA PHE A 27 8.71 3.01 -7.92
C PHE A 27 9.03 4.47 -8.22
N GLN A 28 10.15 4.70 -8.87
CA GLN A 28 10.54 6.04 -9.29
C GLN A 28 9.86 6.39 -10.62
N ALA A 29 8.67 6.99 -10.53
CA ALA A 29 7.90 7.39 -11.70
C ALA A 29 7.99 8.88 -12.03
N HIS A 30 8.41 9.70 -11.07
CA HIS A 30 8.40 11.16 -11.16
C HIS A 30 9.75 11.74 -10.80
N SER A 31 10.17 12.78 -11.51
CA SER A 31 11.41 13.52 -11.25
C SER A 31 11.19 14.71 -10.32
N SER A 32 9.92 15.08 -10.10
CA SER A 32 9.50 16.19 -9.24
C SER A 32 8.46 15.72 -8.22
N LYS A 33 8.01 16.66 -7.37
CA LYS A 33 7.05 16.39 -6.30
C LYS A 33 5.70 15.92 -6.87
N VAL A 34 5.20 14.81 -6.32
CA VAL A 34 3.85 14.32 -6.56
C VAL A 34 2.85 15.20 -5.83
N HIS A 35 1.83 15.67 -6.54
CA HIS A 35 0.79 16.54 -5.99
C HIS A 35 -0.49 15.80 -5.63
N SER A 36 -0.82 14.74 -6.37
CA SER A 36 -2.01 13.95 -6.09
C SER A 36 -1.81 12.49 -6.48
N VAL A 37 -2.54 11.63 -5.79
CA VAL A 37 -2.61 10.19 -6.04
C VAL A 37 -4.08 9.76 -5.96
N GLY A 38 -4.48 8.88 -6.87
CA GLY A 38 -5.85 8.36 -6.96
C GLY A 38 -5.85 6.86 -7.15
N TRP A 39 -6.64 6.16 -6.34
CA TRP A 39 -6.83 4.71 -6.45
C TRP A 39 -8.13 4.39 -7.20
N SER A 40 -8.10 3.35 -8.01
CA SER A 40 -9.33 2.71 -8.46
C SER A 40 -10.04 2.04 -7.28
N CYS A 41 -11.37 2.03 -7.29
CA CYS A 41 -12.18 1.44 -6.21
C CYS A 41 -11.94 -0.07 -6.02
N ASP A 42 -11.53 -0.77 -7.09
CA ASP A 42 -11.17 -2.19 -7.04
C ASP A 42 -9.74 -2.44 -6.53
N GLY A 43 -8.97 -1.37 -6.27
CA GLY A 43 -7.58 -1.43 -5.78
C GLY A 43 -6.57 -1.97 -6.78
N LYS A 44 -6.95 -2.16 -8.05
CA LYS A 44 -6.07 -2.72 -9.08
C LYS A 44 -5.23 -1.66 -9.80
N ARG A 45 -5.60 -0.38 -9.70
CA ARG A 45 -4.92 0.71 -10.39
C ARG A 45 -4.66 1.87 -9.45
N LEU A 46 -3.50 2.48 -9.64
CA LEU A 46 -3.09 3.71 -8.98
C LEU A 46 -2.68 4.71 -10.06
N ALA A 47 -3.17 5.94 -9.95
CA ALA A 47 -2.69 7.07 -10.74
C ALA A 47 -1.95 8.04 -9.82
N SER A 48 -0.83 8.59 -10.29
CA SER A 48 -0.09 9.66 -9.63
C SER A 48 0.18 10.79 -10.61
N CYS A 49 0.08 12.04 -10.14
CA CYS A 49 0.42 13.22 -10.93
C CYS A 49 1.46 14.09 -10.23
N SER A 50 2.42 14.58 -11.01
CA SER A 50 3.59 15.30 -10.51
C SER A 50 3.73 16.67 -11.18
N PHE A 51 4.52 17.54 -10.54
CA PHE A 51 4.87 18.85 -11.08
C PHE A 51 5.75 18.77 -12.34
N ASP A 52 6.36 17.61 -12.60
CA ASP A 52 7.12 17.33 -13.83
C ASP A 52 6.25 17.21 -15.10
N LYS A 53 4.95 17.51 -14.99
CA LYS A 53 3.94 17.44 -16.05
C LYS A 53 3.68 16.02 -16.56
N SER A 54 4.08 15.00 -15.80
CA SER A 54 3.78 13.61 -16.09
C SER A 54 2.69 13.06 -15.18
N VAL A 55 1.95 12.09 -15.72
CA VAL A 55 1.01 11.26 -14.98
C VAL A 55 1.47 9.82 -15.15
N ALA A 56 1.63 9.11 -14.05
CA ALA A 56 1.99 7.70 -14.06
C ALA A 56 0.79 6.87 -13.60
N THR A 57 0.55 5.75 -14.29
CA THR A 57 -0.47 4.78 -13.92
C THR A 57 0.17 3.44 -13.63
N PHE A 58 -0.11 2.89 -12.46
CA PHE A 58 0.38 1.59 -12.02
C PHE A 58 -0.77 0.60 -12.02
N THR A 59 -0.50 -0.61 -12.51
CA THR A 59 -1.41 -1.74 -12.38
C THR A 59 -0.85 -2.67 -11.32
N LEU A 60 -1.65 -2.95 -10.30
CA LEU A 60 -1.37 -3.87 -9.22
C LEU A 60 -2.16 -5.14 -9.49
N ASP A 61 -1.66 -5.95 -10.41
CA ASP A 61 -2.15 -7.31 -10.54
C ASP A 61 -1.74 -8.09 -9.29
N LYS A 62 -2.75 -8.64 -8.59
CA LYS A 62 -2.53 -9.64 -7.57
C LYS A 62 -2.05 -10.90 -8.29
N ASP A 63 -0.77 -10.96 -8.64
CA ASP A 63 -0.14 -12.26 -8.89
C ASP A 63 0.04 -12.94 -7.52
N ARG A 64 -1.10 -13.34 -6.96
CA ARG A 64 -1.18 -14.22 -5.82
C ARG A 64 -0.80 -15.59 -6.38
N LEU A 65 0.45 -15.96 -6.15
CA LEU A 65 0.98 -17.32 -6.32
C LEU A 65 -0.08 -18.36 -5.95
N VAL A 66 -0.75 -18.93 -6.94
CA VAL A 66 -1.47 -20.19 -6.77
C VAL A 66 -0.43 -21.28 -6.97
N ARG A 67 0.07 -21.84 -5.86
CA ARG A 67 0.76 -23.13 -5.91
C ARG A 67 -0.29 -24.21 -6.12
N ASN A 68 -0.24 -24.89 -7.26
CA ASN A 68 -0.74 -26.27 -7.39
C ASN A 68 0.28 -27.23 -6.76
#